data_AF-A0A317LR22-F1
#
_entry.id   AF-A0A317LR22-F1
#
_cell.length_a   1.000
_cell.length_b   1.000
_cell.length_c   1.000
_cell.angle_alpha   90.00
_cell.angle_beta   90.00
_cell.angle_gamma   90.00
#
_symmetry.space_group_name_H-M   'P 1'
#
loop_
_entity.id
_entity.type
_entity.pdbx_description
1 polymer ?
#
loop_
_entity_poly.entity_id
_entity_poly.type
_entity_poly.pdbx_seq_one_letter_code
_entity_poly.pdbx_strand_id
1 'polypeptide(L)'
;MAEKKNISNRLLLVKAKEAESLGDSTKALALYQQVVNNDPLEEMAWQRLMVIYRKQRDYKSELKIINLALKSYEAHNKDAQKQWLLKNKKSATLFKSLAKSLGLMDSKGIITNNDPILDKWNYRKEWVTARLKNRNKKK
;
A
#
# COMPACT_ATOMS: atom_id res chain seq x y z
N MET A 1 0.95 -23.10 -7.29
CA MET A 1 -0.21 -22.17 -7.38
C MET A 1 0.21 -20.69 -7.44
N ALA A 2 1.30 -20.27 -6.78
CA ALA A 2 1.75 -18.87 -6.78
C ALA A 2 2.15 -18.34 -8.18
N GLU A 3 2.81 -19.14 -9.03
CA GLU A 3 3.25 -18.70 -10.36
C GLU A 3 2.10 -18.36 -11.31
N LYS A 4 1.03 -19.18 -11.32
CA LYS A 4 -0.18 -18.89 -12.12
C LYS A 4 -0.85 -17.58 -11.69
N LYS A 5 -0.84 -17.27 -10.39
CA LYS A 5 -1.40 -16.02 -9.84
C LYS A 5 -0.55 -14.80 -10.25
N ASN A 6 0.78 -14.93 -10.29
CA ASN A 6 1.69 -13.88 -10.75
C ASN A 6 1.55 -13.58 -12.25
N ILE A 7 1.42 -14.61 -13.10
CA ILE A 7 1.19 -14.43 -14.54
C ILE A 7 -0.17 -13.74 -14.76
N SER A 8 -1.20 -14.14 -13.99
CA SER A 8 -2.52 -13.51 -14.04
C SER A 8 -2.48 -12.04 -13.63
N ASN A 9 -1.72 -11.68 -12.57
CA ASN A 9 -1.62 -10.29 -12.12
C ASN A 9 -0.93 -9.36 -13.12
N ARG A 10 0.13 -9.83 -13.79
CA ARG A 10 0.76 -9.05 -14.87
C ARG A 10 -0.22 -8.77 -16.01
N LEU A 11 -1.02 -9.77 -16.41
CA LEU A 11 -2.04 -9.58 -17.44
C LEU A 11 -3.13 -8.58 -16.99
N LEU A 12 -3.54 -8.64 -15.72
CA LEU A 12 -4.51 -7.69 -15.16
C LEU A 12 -3.97 -6.26 -15.18
N LEU A 13 -2.69 -6.04 -14.84
CA LEU A 13 -2.04 -4.73 -14.93
C LEU A 13 -2.04 -4.18 -16.37
N VAL A 14 -1.70 -5.01 -17.36
CA VAL A 14 -1.71 -4.60 -18.77
C VAL A 14 -3.12 -4.18 -19.20
N LYS A 15 -4.13 -5.00 -18.90
CA LYS A 15 -5.54 -4.69 -19.21
C LYS A 15 -6.04 -3.44 -18.48
N ALA A 16 -5.62 -3.25 -17.22
CA ALA A 16 -5.98 -2.07 -16.44
C ALA A 16 -5.41 -0.79 -17.07
N LYS A 17 -4.14 -0.84 -17.50
CA LYS A 17 -3.47 0.27 -18.18
C LYS A 17 -4.10 0.58 -19.54
N GLU A 18 -4.47 -0.45 -20.30
CA GLU A 18 -5.17 -0.30 -21.57
C GLU A 18 -6.55 0.36 -21.36
N ALA A 19 -7.36 -0.16 -20.44
CA ALA A 19 -8.66 0.45 -20.09
C ALA A 19 -8.50 1.91 -19.64
N GLU A 20 -7.46 2.22 -18.86
CA GLU A 20 -7.16 3.58 -18.44
C GLU A 20 -6.80 4.48 -19.64
N SER A 21 -6.02 3.97 -20.59
CA SER A 21 -5.65 4.70 -21.81
C SER A 21 -6.83 4.97 -22.73
N LEU A 22 -7.82 4.08 -22.73
CA LEU A 22 -9.09 4.23 -23.46
C LEU A 22 -10.07 5.17 -22.75
N GLY A 23 -9.71 5.72 -21.59
CA GLY A 23 -10.56 6.60 -20.79
C GLY A 23 -11.61 5.87 -19.94
N ASP A 24 -11.67 4.54 -20.02
CA ASP A 24 -12.57 3.70 -19.23
C ASP A 24 -12.06 3.58 -17.78
N SER A 25 -12.29 4.65 -17.02
CA SER A 25 -11.82 4.78 -15.65
C SER A 25 -12.49 3.77 -14.72
N THR A 26 -13.75 3.39 -14.96
CA THR A 26 -14.47 2.44 -14.12
C THR A 26 -13.88 1.04 -14.26
N LYS A 27 -13.63 0.60 -15.50
CA LYS A 27 -12.97 -0.69 -15.76
C LYS A 27 -11.52 -0.70 -15.28
N ALA A 28 -10.78 0.39 -15.48
CA ALA A 28 -9.41 0.52 -14.98
C ALA A 28 -9.35 0.37 -13.44
N LEU A 29 -10.23 1.07 -12.71
CA LEU A 29 -10.32 0.96 -11.25
C LEU A 29 -10.61 -0.48 -10.81
N ALA A 30 -11.57 -1.15 -11.44
CA ALA A 30 -11.91 -2.54 -11.11
C ALA A 30 -10.72 -3.49 -11.32
N LEU A 31 -9.99 -3.35 -12.44
CA LEU A 31 -8.84 -4.20 -12.75
C LEU A 31 -7.66 -3.93 -11.81
N TYR A 32 -7.32 -2.67 -11.53
CA TYR A 32 -6.29 -2.36 -10.55
C TYR A 32 -6.66 -2.84 -9.13
N GLN A 33 -7.94 -2.80 -8.77
CA GLN A 33 -8.41 -3.33 -7.48
C GLN A 33 -8.24 -4.86 -7.39
N GLN A 34 -8.47 -5.59 -8.49
CA GLN A 34 -8.18 -7.02 -8.53
C GLN A 34 -6.69 -7.31 -8.36
N VAL A 35 -5.82 -6.49 -8.97
CA VAL A 35 -4.36 -6.65 -8.83
C VAL A 35 -3.93 -6.53 -7.37
N VAL A 36 -4.36 -5.49 -6.66
CA VAL A 36 -3.97 -5.28 -5.25
C VAL A 36 -4.57 -6.29 -4.29
N ASN A 37 -5.73 -6.87 -4.62
CA ASN A 37 -6.31 -7.97 -3.86
C ASN A 37 -5.51 -9.27 -4.06
N ASN A 38 -4.95 -9.47 -5.25
CA ASN A 38 -4.14 -10.62 -5.56
C ASN A 38 -2.73 -10.53 -4.98
N ASP A 39 -2.13 -9.33 -5.10
CA ASP A 39 -0.81 -8.98 -4.60
C ASP A 39 -0.84 -7.57 -3.97
N PRO A 40 -0.94 -7.49 -2.63
CA PRO A 40 -0.93 -6.23 -1.92
C PRO A 40 0.35 -5.42 -2.09
N LEU A 41 1.47 -6.03 -2.49
CA LEU A 41 2.77 -5.36 -2.65
C LEU A 41 2.94 -4.70 -4.01
N GLU A 42 2.00 -4.86 -4.94
CA GLU A 42 2.08 -4.22 -6.25
C GLU A 42 1.85 -2.70 -6.15
N GLU A 43 2.93 -1.95 -5.94
CA GLU A 43 2.94 -0.49 -5.78
C GLU A 43 2.25 0.20 -6.96
N MET A 44 2.48 -0.30 -8.18
CA MET A 44 1.96 0.33 -9.40
C MET A 44 0.44 0.40 -9.37
N ALA A 45 -0.24 -0.69 -8.99
CA ALA A 45 -1.70 -0.73 -8.97
C ALA A 45 -2.28 0.24 -7.94
N TRP A 46 -1.70 0.30 -6.73
CA TRP A 46 -2.09 1.29 -5.72
C TRP A 46 -1.90 2.73 -6.21
N GLN A 47 -0.75 3.03 -6.81
CA GLN A 47 -0.45 4.36 -7.33
C GLN A 47 -1.47 4.77 -8.41
N ARG A 48 -1.81 3.87 -9.34
CA ARG A 48 -2.80 4.15 -10.40
C ARG A 48 -4.20 4.38 -9.84
N LEU A 49 -4.66 3.57 -8.89
CA LEU A 49 -5.94 3.79 -8.21
C LEU A 49 -6.03 5.21 -7.62
N MET A 50 -4.99 5.63 -6.88
CA MET A 50 -4.97 6.97 -6.28
C MET A 50 -4.96 8.07 -7.35
N VAL A 51 -4.20 7.91 -8.46
CA VAL A 51 -4.15 8.87 -9.56
C VAL A 51 -5.51 9.03 -10.24
N ILE A 52 -6.23 7.93 -10.50
CA ILE A 52 -7.55 7.98 -11.14
C ILE A 52 -8.54 8.75 -10.25
N TYR A 53 -8.62 8.44 -8.96
CA TYR A 53 -9.51 9.17 -8.04
C TYR A 53 -9.15 10.65 -7.91
N ARG A 54 -7.85 10.98 -7.93
CA ARG A 54 -7.38 12.37 -7.93
C ARG A 54 -7.82 13.12 -9.18
N LYS A 55 -7.71 12.51 -10.36
CA LYS A 55 -8.19 13.08 -11.64
C LYS A 55 -9.69 13.35 -11.61
N GLN A 56 -10.46 12.45 -11.00
CA GLN A 56 -11.91 12.60 -10.80
C GLN A 56 -12.28 13.61 -9.70
N ARG A 57 -11.29 14.17 -8.99
CA ARG A 57 -11.49 15.04 -7.80
C ARG A 57 -12.30 14.36 -6.68
N ASP A 58 -12.35 13.04 -6.68
CA ASP A 58 -12.96 12.25 -5.62
C ASP A 58 -11.95 12.00 -4.50
N TYR A 59 -11.67 13.06 -3.75
CA TYR A 59 -10.75 13.02 -2.62
C TYR A 59 -11.23 12.09 -1.49
N LYS A 60 -12.54 11.80 -1.40
CA LYS A 60 -13.05 10.87 -0.38
C LYS A 60 -12.64 9.44 -0.73
N SER A 61 -12.83 9.03 -1.98
CA SER A 61 -12.41 7.70 -2.43
C SER A 61 -10.90 7.58 -2.51
N GLU A 62 -10.18 8.63 -2.93
CA GLU A 62 -8.71 8.66 -2.89
C GLU A 62 -8.19 8.39 -1.46
N LEU A 63 -8.75 9.06 -0.45
CA LEU A 63 -8.35 8.87 0.94
C LEU A 63 -8.62 7.43 1.44
N LYS A 64 -9.76 6.85 1.04
CA LYS A 64 -10.10 5.45 1.37
C LYS A 64 -9.05 4.49 0.80
N ILE A 65 -8.68 4.66 -0.47
CA ILE A 65 -7.65 3.82 -1.12
C ILE A 65 -6.29 3.99 -0.43
N ILE A 66 -5.88 5.22 -0.10
CA ILE A 66 -4.60 5.45 0.59
C ILE A 66 -4.55 4.71 1.93
N ASN A 67 -5.62 4.80 2.73
CA ASN A 67 -5.70 4.09 4.00
C ASN A 67 -5.70 2.57 3.82
N LEU A 68 -6.36 2.06 2.78
CA LEU A 68 -6.37 0.63 2.47
C LEU A 68 -4.97 0.16 2.06
N ALA A 69 -4.27 0.91 1.22
CA ALA A 69 -2.92 0.60 0.76
C ALA A 69 -1.94 0.50 1.95
N LEU A 70 -1.93 1.51 2.83
CA LEU A 70 -1.13 1.52 4.06
C LEU A 70 -1.42 0.31 4.95
N LYS A 71 -2.70 0.01 5.18
CA LYS A 71 -3.11 -1.13 6.02
C LYS A 71 -2.68 -2.46 5.43
N SER A 72 -2.82 -2.64 4.12
CA SER A 72 -2.45 -3.87 3.42
C SER A 72 -0.94 -4.11 3.43
N TYR A 73 -0.15 -3.05 3.24
CA TYR A 73 1.31 -3.12 3.35
C TYR A 73 1.77 -3.43 4.78
N GLU A 74 1.20 -2.75 5.77
CA GLU A 74 1.50 -3.06 7.18
C GLU A 74 1.17 -4.50 7.55
N ALA A 75 0.02 -5.01 7.11
CA ALA A 75 -0.41 -6.38 7.38
C ALA A 75 0.56 -7.38 6.75
N HIS A 76 0.93 -7.19 5.48
CA HIS A 76 1.89 -8.04 4.79
C HIS A 76 3.26 -8.03 5.49
N ASN A 77 3.77 -6.85 5.88
CA ASN A 77 5.04 -6.73 6.58
C ASN A 77 5.02 -7.39 7.96
N LYS A 78 3.93 -7.23 8.72
CA LYS A 78 3.73 -7.90 10.02
C LYS A 78 3.67 -9.41 9.88
N ASP A 79 2.99 -9.92 8.84
CA ASP A 79 2.89 -11.35 8.58
C ASP A 79 4.24 -11.94 8.16
N ALA A 80 4.96 -11.27 7.24
CA ALA A 80 6.30 -11.67 6.85
C ALA A 80 7.27 -11.68 8.05
N GLN A 81 7.21 -10.63 8.88
CA GLN A 81 7.99 -10.55 10.11
C GLN A 81 7.64 -11.68 11.07
N LYS A 82 6.34 -11.95 11.31
CA LYS A 82 5.89 -13.04 12.18
C LYS A 82 6.36 -14.41 11.66
N GLN A 83 6.25 -14.67 10.36
CA GLN A 83 6.72 -15.92 9.75
C GLN A 83 8.23 -16.09 9.88
N TRP A 84 8.99 -15.00 9.68
CA TRP A 84 10.44 -15.01 9.88
C TRP A 84 10.82 -15.28 11.34
N LEU A 85 10.16 -14.63 12.29
CA LEU A 85 10.36 -14.82 13.73
C LEU A 85 10.08 -16.28 14.15
N LEU A 86 9.01 -16.88 13.62
CA LEU A 86 8.66 -18.27 13.90
C LEU A 86 9.72 -19.25 13.39
N LYS A 87 10.29 -19.00 12.20
CA LYS A 87 11.35 -19.84 11.61
C LYS A 87 12.71 -19.65 12.29
N ASN A 88 13.02 -18.45 12.78
CA ASN A 88 14.35 -18.07 13.25
C ASN A 88 14.38 -17.63 14.72
N LYS A 89 13.69 -18.35 15.62
CA LYS A 89 13.49 -17.95 17.02
C LYS A 89 14.78 -17.51 17.76
N LYS A 90 15.89 -18.25 17.61
CA LYS A 90 17.18 -17.91 18.25
C LYS A 90 17.79 -16.62 17.69
N SER A 91 17.87 -16.53 16.35
CA SER A 91 18.39 -15.35 15.65
C SER A 91 17.51 -14.12 15.87
N ALA A 92 16.20 -14.31 15.99
CA ALA A 92 15.23 -13.26 16.29
C ALA A 92 15.46 -12.64 17.68
N THR A 93 15.76 -13.44 18.70
CA THR A 93 16.06 -12.93 20.04
C THR A 93 17.33 -12.09 20.06
N LEU A 94 18.40 -12.58 19.42
CA LEU A 94 19.67 -11.84 19.27
C LEU A 94 19.50 -10.55 18.47
N PHE A 95 18.79 -10.63 17.35
CA PHE A 95 18.49 -9.45 16.53
C PHE A 95 17.64 -8.44 17.30
N LYS A 96 16.67 -8.90 18.09
CA LYS A 96 15.83 -8.03 18.93
C LYS A 96 16.64 -7.33 20.02
N SER A 97 17.55 -8.01 20.70
CA SER A 97 18.41 -7.39 21.71
C SER A 97 19.37 -6.37 21.09
N LEU A 98 19.93 -6.69 19.92
CA LEU A 98 20.80 -5.78 19.17
C LEU A 98 20.04 -4.53 18.69
N ALA A 99 18.89 -4.71 18.04
CA ALA A 99 18.05 -3.60 17.56
C ALA A 99 17.60 -2.68 18.70
N LYS A 100 17.29 -3.25 19.88
CA LYS A 100 17.00 -2.47 21.09
C LYS A 100 18.22 -1.63 21.53
N SER A 101 19.42 -2.22 21.53
CA SER A 101 20.65 -1.49 21.90
C SER A 101 21.03 -0.38 20.92
N LEU A 102 20.67 -0.53 19.65
CA LEU A 102 20.93 0.44 18.59
C LEU A 102 19.82 1.51 18.47
N GLY A 103 18.76 1.44 19.27
CA GLY A 103 17.64 2.39 19.19
C GLY A 103 16.80 2.27 17.92
N LEU A 104 16.92 1.17 17.17
CA LEU A 104 16.21 0.93 15.90
C LEU A 104 14.80 0.35 16.10
N MET A 105 14.26 0.48 17.31
CA MET A 105 13.02 -0.16 17.73
C MET A 105 12.18 0.82 18.54
N ASP A 106 10.93 1.01 18.13
CA ASP A 106 9.97 1.79 18.91
C ASP A 106 9.65 1.04 20.23
N SER A 107 9.14 1.75 21.23
CA SER A 107 8.60 1.27 22.51
C SER A 107 7.68 0.04 22.41
N LYS A 108 7.06 -0.18 21.25
CA LYS A 108 6.20 -1.34 20.93
C LYS A 108 6.96 -2.56 20.39
N GLY A 109 8.28 -2.50 20.27
CA GLY A 109 9.11 -3.60 19.79
C GLY A 109 9.14 -3.76 18.26
N ILE A 110 8.70 -2.74 17.52
CA ILE A 110 8.60 -2.76 16.05
C ILE A 110 9.84 -2.08 15.47
N ILE A 111 10.48 -2.72 14.50
CA ILE A 111 11.59 -2.14 13.74
C ILE A 111 11.00 -1.04 12.86
N THR A 112 11.47 0.19 13.02
CA THR A 112 11.06 1.31 12.16
C THR A 112 11.72 1.12 10.79
N ASN A 113 11.02 0.44 9.88
CA ASN A 113 11.47 0.34 8.51
C ASN A 113 11.03 1.62 7.78
N ASN A 114 11.98 2.49 7.44
CA ASN A 114 11.73 3.64 6.56
C ASN A 114 11.49 3.10 5.15
N ASP A 115 10.24 2.72 4.86
CA ASP A 115 9.82 2.33 3.53
C ASP A 115 9.43 3.61 2.75
N PRO A 116 10.21 4.01 1.72
CA PRO A 116 9.92 5.22 0.95
C PRO A 116 8.53 5.23 0.31
N ILE A 117 7.92 4.06 0.09
CA ILE A 117 6.58 3.93 -0.47
C ILE A 117 5.54 4.39 0.56
N LEU A 118 5.70 3.97 1.82
CA LEU A 118 4.81 4.37 2.91
C LEU A 118 4.89 5.89 3.17
N ASP A 119 6.09 6.46 3.10
CA ASP A 119 6.29 7.90 3.24
C ASP A 119 5.56 8.68 2.13
N LYS A 120 5.69 8.25 0.87
CA LYS A 120 4.97 8.85 -0.26
C LYS A 120 3.45 8.80 -0.06
N TRP A 121 2.92 7.67 0.42
CA TRP A 121 1.48 7.50 0.64
C TRP A 121 0.98 8.31 1.83
N ASN A 122 1.78 8.42 2.89
CA ASN A 122 1.47 9.30 4.03
C ASN A 122 1.44 10.77 3.62
N TYR A 123 2.44 11.24 2.86
CA TYR A 123 2.43 12.60 2.33
C TYR A 123 1.19 12.85 1.44
N ARG A 124 0.85 11.88 0.60
CA ARG A 124 -0.35 11.96 -0.24
C ARG A 124 -1.63 12.01 0.62
N LYS A 125 -1.71 11.21 1.67
CA LYS A 125 -2.83 11.20 2.64
C LYS A 125 -3.00 12.59 3.23
N GLU A 126 -1.94 13.18 3.77
CA GLU A 126 -1.95 14.52 4.37
C GLU A 126 -2.50 15.56 3.39
N TRP A 127 -1.98 15.56 2.16
CA TRP A 127 -2.44 16.47 1.11
C TRP A 127 -3.95 16.32 0.81
N VAL A 128 -4.42 15.08 0.66
CA VAL A 128 -5.84 14.78 0.38
C VAL A 128 -6.72 15.19 1.56
N THR A 129 -6.29 14.95 2.80
CA THR A 129 -7.03 15.38 3.99
C THR A 129 -7.14 16.90 4.09
N ALA A 130 -6.07 17.64 3.78
CA ALA A 130 -6.08 19.09 3.75
C ALA A 130 -7.06 19.62 2.70
N ARG A 131 -7.09 19.02 1.51
CA ARG A 131 -8.05 19.35 0.44
C ARG A 131 -9.50 19.12 0.87
N LEU A 132 -9.78 17.99 1.53
CA LEU A 132 -11.11 17.69 2.05
C LEU A 132 -11.55 18.69 3.13
N LYS A 133 -10.67 19.02 4.09
CA LYS A 133 -10.94 20.02 5.13
C LYS A 133 -11.28 21.38 4.52
N ASN A 134 -10.48 21.84 3.56
CA ASN A 134 -10.71 23.13 2.89
C ASN A 134 -11.99 23.13 2.04
N ARG A 135 -12.38 22.00 1.44
CA ARG A 135 -13.64 21.87 0.70
C ARG A 135 -14.85 21.95 1.61
N ASN A 136 -14.77 21.37 2.81
CA ASN A 136 -15.86 21.39 3.78
C ASN A 136 -16.04 22.77 4.42
N LYS A 137 -14.96 23.56 4.59
CA LYS A 137 -15.04 24.95 5.10
C LYS A 137 -15.66 25.95 4.11
N LYS A 138 -15.76 25.60 2.82
CA LYS A 138 -16.31 26.45 1.75
C LYS A 138 -17.78 26.14 1.42
N LYS A 139 -18.36 25.15 2.08
CA LYS A 139 -19.79 24.82 2.01
C LYS A 139 -20.48 25.40 3.24
#